data_AF-A0A3C0AF92-F1
#
_entry.id   AF-A0A3C0AF92-F1
#
_cell.length_a   1.000
_cell.length_b   1.000
_cell.length_c   1.000
_cell.angle_alpha   90.00
_cell.angle_beta   90.00
_cell.angle_gamma   90.00
#
_symmetry.space_group_name_H-M   'P 1'
#
loop_
_entity.id
_entity.type
_entity.pdbx_description
1 polymer ?
#
loop_
_entity_poly.entity_id
_entity_poly.type
_entity_poly.pdbx_seq_one_letter_code
_entity_poly.pdbx_strand_id
1 'polypeptide(L)'
;PGPGPTWIDGLVTLQDKQGSERLFAKYVKIKGLLTTYERGLVEFNEKQKAFEKREVFDFNAPLYPEGHPVKYRMDDQDYILFGQAAPLIRVPANPDALADLKQYETYSYVKPDTAAAADWTVDRDEGGALRYQWRKNVSPLTSELEKKLIQQNKLSEQERYFQMRDIETNERIEIQNSSVAWNEYRGKWTMIGLQKYGTSVLGEIWYSEAASPLGPWKWGRKIVTHDKYSFYNPKQHPLFAREKGRLIYFEGTYTALFSGNEVKTPRYDYNQIMYQLDLSDPRLAAELFEK
;
A
#
# COMPACT_ATOMS: atom_id res chain seq x y z
N PRO A 1 19.73 8.85 -19.48
CA PRO A 1 19.42 9.29 -18.09
C PRO A 1 18.75 10.67 -18.12
N GLY A 2 17.72 10.90 -17.29
CA GLY A 2 17.05 12.20 -17.14
C GLY A 2 17.57 12.98 -15.93
N PRO A 3 17.08 14.22 -15.67
CA PRO A 3 17.40 14.95 -14.46
C PRO A 3 16.91 14.21 -13.20
N GLY A 4 17.73 14.22 -12.15
CA GLY A 4 17.39 13.69 -10.83
C GLY A 4 17.35 12.16 -10.73
N PRO A 5 16.92 11.62 -9.57
CA PRO A 5 16.90 10.18 -9.33
C PRO A 5 15.74 9.50 -10.08
N THR A 6 15.94 8.21 -10.35
CA THR A 6 14.87 7.29 -10.77
C THR A 6 14.60 6.34 -9.61
N TRP A 7 13.35 6.30 -9.16
CA TRP A 7 12.92 5.38 -8.11
C TRP A 7 12.07 4.26 -8.70
N ILE A 8 12.14 3.10 -8.06
CA ILE A 8 11.29 1.95 -8.38
C ILE A 8 10.29 1.71 -7.25
N ASP A 9 9.15 1.13 -7.62
CA ASP A 9 8.04 0.81 -6.74
C ASP A 9 7.26 -0.37 -7.33
N GLY A 10 6.40 -1.03 -6.55
CA GLY A 10 5.54 -2.09 -7.07
C GLY A 10 6.27 -3.31 -7.63
N LEU A 11 7.43 -3.69 -7.06
CA LEU A 11 8.27 -4.77 -7.58
C LEU A 11 7.55 -6.13 -7.54
N VAL A 12 7.39 -6.78 -8.69
CA VAL A 12 6.59 -8.01 -8.82
C VAL A 12 7.20 -8.98 -9.83
N THR A 13 7.11 -10.29 -9.54
CA THR A 13 7.38 -11.34 -10.53
C THR A 13 6.09 -11.86 -11.14
N LEU A 14 6.08 -12.06 -12.45
CA LEU A 14 4.95 -12.60 -13.21
C LEU A 14 5.46 -13.65 -14.19
N GLN A 15 4.63 -14.67 -14.45
CA GLN A 15 4.90 -15.64 -15.51
C GLN A 15 4.39 -15.11 -16.86
N ASP A 16 5.17 -15.30 -17.91
CA ASP A 16 4.70 -15.08 -19.28
C ASP A 16 3.87 -16.26 -19.81
N LYS A 17 3.41 -16.16 -21.07
CA LYS A 17 2.61 -17.20 -21.74
C LYS A 17 3.36 -18.51 -21.92
N GLN A 18 4.69 -18.49 -21.81
CA GLN A 18 5.56 -19.66 -21.90
C GLN A 18 5.90 -20.23 -20.51
N GLY A 19 5.41 -19.61 -19.42
CA GLY A 19 5.66 -20.02 -18.05
C GLY A 19 6.97 -19.50 -17.46
N SER A 20 7.70 -18.62 -18.17
CA SER A 20 8.95 -18.05 -17.67
C SER A 20 8.67 -16.92 -16.69
N GLU A 21 9.33 -16.96 -15.53
CA GLU A 21 9.24 -15.88 -14.54
C GLU A 21 10.01 -14.63 -15.03
N ARG A 22 9.38 -13.46 -14.86
CA ARG A 22 9.92 -12.16 -15.27
C ARG A 22 9.69 -11.14 -14.16
N LEU A 23 10.69 -10.30 -13.91
CA LEU A 23 10.67 -9.30 -12.84
C LEU A 23 10.35 -7.91 -13.39
N PHE A 24 9.33 -7.27 -12.84
CA PHE A 24 8.86 -5.95 -13.23
C PHE A 24 8.89 -4.97 -12.05
N ALA A 25 8.99 -3.68 -12.36
CA ALA A 25 8.78 -2.59 -11.41
C ALA A 25 8.09 -1.41 -12.10
N LYS A 26 7.30 -0.64 -11.37
CA LYS A 26 7.03 0.74 -11.79
C LYS A 26 8.28 1.56 -11.54
N TYR A 27 8.65 2.42 -12.48
CA TYR A 27 9.61 3.49 -12.23
C TYR A 27 8.93 4.85 -12.17
N VAL A 28 9.56 5.78 -11.45
CA VAL A 28 9.26 7.21 -11.49
C VAL A 28 10.54 8.00 -11.67
N LYS A 29 10.50 9.07 -12.47
CA LYS A 29 11.59 10.05 -12.56
C LYS A 29 11.23 11.31 -11.79
N ILE A 30 12.17 11.75 -10.96
CA ILE A 30 11.97 12.81 -9.98
C ILE A 30 12.87 14.00 -10.30
N LYS A 31 12.36 15.22 -10.20
CA LYS A 31 13.13 16.46 -10.34
C LYS A 31 12.82 17.44 -9.20
N GLY A 32 13.78 18.33 -8.90
CA GLY A 32 13.60 19.41 -7.92
C GLY A 32 13.15 18.90 -6.55
N LEU A 33 12.12 19.54 -5.98
CA LEU A 33 11.51 19.19 -4.69
C LEU A 33 10.60 17.95 -4.81
N LEU A 34 11.18 16.81 -5.18
CA LEU A 34 10.50 15.52 -5.28
C LEU A 34 9.32 15.47 -6.27
N THR A 35 9.36 16.30 -7.32
CA THR A 35 8.30 16.34 -8.33
C THR A 35 8.49 15.22 -9.34
N THR A 36 7.53 14.29 -9.39
CA THR A 36 7.47 13.28 -10.44
C THR A 36 7.12 13.92 -11.78
N TYR A 37 7.88 13.62 -12.82
CA TYR A 37 7.62 14.15 -14.17
C TYR A 37 7.48 13.06 -15.24
N GLU A 38 7.80 11.81 -14.91
CA GLU A 38 7.61 10.64 -15.76
C GLU A 38 7.38 9.43 -14.87
N ARG A 39 6.53 8.51 -15.32
CA ARG A 39 6.33 7.19 -14.71
C ARG A 39 6.11 6.14 -15.79
N GLY A 40 6.36 4.89 -15.47
CA GLY A 40 6.17 3.81 -16.42
C GLY A 40 6.54 2.46 -15.85
N LEU A 41 6.65 1.48 -16.72
CA LEU A 41 7.04 0.12 -16.39
C LEU A 41 8.48 -0.15 -16.84
N VAL A 42 9.24 -0.82 -15.98
CA VAL A 42 10.53 -1.43 -16.33
C VAL A 42 10.49 -2.92 -16.07
N GLU A 43 11.32 -3.66 -16.80
CA GLU A 43 11.53 -5.09 -16.63
C GLU A 43 13.01 -5.37 -16.44
N PHE A 44 13.34 -6.30 -15.55
CA PHE A 44 14.72 -6.70 -15.32
C PHE A 44 15.22 -7.59 -16.46
N ASN A 45 16.27 -7.14 -17.14
CA ASN A 45 17.00 -7.94 -18.11
C ASN A 45 18.08 -8.75 -17.39
N GLU A 46 17.90 -10.08 -17.33
CA GLU A 46 18.82 -10.97 -16.63
C GLU A 46 20.23 -11.02 -17.24
N LYS A 47 20.36 -10.81 -18.56
CA LYS A 47 21.65 -10.82 -19.25
C LYS A 47 22.44 -9.55 -18.95
N GLN A 48 21.75 -8.40 -18.94
CA GLN A 48 22.37 -7.10 -18.67
C GLN A 48 22.47 -6.78 -17.18
N LYS A 49 21.78 -7.54 -16.32
CA LYS A 49 21.65 -7.28 -14.87
C LYS A 49 21.16 -5.85 -14.59
N ALA A 50 20.22 -5.39 -15.41
CA ALA A 50 19.71 -4.03 -15.36
C ALA A 50 18.21 -4.00 -15.68
N PHE A 51 17.51 -2.99 -15.15
CA PHE A 51 16.14 -2.70 -15.54
C PHE A 51 16.10 -1.97 -16.88
N GLU A 52 15.32 -2.49 -17.82
CA GLU A 52 15.04 -1.90 -19.12
C GLU A 52 13.63 -1.31 -19.14
N LYS A 53 13.48 -0.15 -19.78
CA LYS A 53 12.17 0.47 -19.95
C LYS A 53 11.28 -0.39 -20.84
N ARG A 54 10.05 -0.64 -20.40
CA ARG A 54 9.02 -1.37 -21.16
C ARG A 54 7.96 -0.43 -21.68
N GLU A 55 7.44 0.45 -20.84
CA GLU A 55 6.31 1.32 -21.17
C GLU A 55 6.43 2.67 -20.46
N VAL A 56 5.92 3.73 -21.09
CA VAL A 56 5.74 5.03 -20.42
C VAL A 56 4.25 5.21 -20.18
N PHE A 57 3.86 5.24 -18.91
CA PHE A 57 2.47 5.35 -18.55
C PHE A 57 1.94 6.77 -18.75
N ASP A 58 0.67 6.89 -19.16
CA ASP A 58 -0.03 8.17 -19.15
C ASP A 58 0.02 8.75 -17.72
N PHE A 59 0.56 9.96 -17.61
CA PHE A 59 0.74 10.65 -16.34
C PHE A 59 -0.59 11.05 -15.70
N ASN A 60 -1.65 11.19 -16.50
CA ASN A 60 -2.99 11.58 -16.04
C ASN A 60 -3.90 10.38 -15.75
N ALA A 61 -3.47 9.16 -16.06
CA ALA A 61 -4.24 7.97 -15.75
C ALA A 61 -4.52 7.88 -14.23
N PRO A 62 -5.77 7.61 -13.82
CA PRO A 62 -6.15 7.61 -12.40
C PRO A 62 -5.65 6.38 -11.65
N LEU A 63 -5.33 5.30 -12.37
CA LEU A 63 -4.90 4.02 -11.84
C LEU A 63 -3.57 3.60 -12.44
N TYR A 64 -2.67 3.13 -11.60
CA TYR A 64 -1.32 2.68 -11.92
C TYR A 64 -0.76 1.89 -10.72
N PRO A 65 0.30 1.07 -10.88
CA PRO A 65 0.94 0.40 -9.77
C PRO A 65 1.42 1.37 -8.70
N GLU A 66 1.17 1.10 -7.43
CA GLU A 66 1.77 1.85 -6.33
C GLU A 66 1.85 1.02 -5.05
N GLY A 67 2.82 1.34 -4.22
CA GLY A 67 3.03 0.67 -2.95
C GLY A 67 3.50 -0.78 -3.12
N HIS A 68 3.22 -1.60 -2.11
CA HIS A 68 3.74 -2.96 -2.03
C HIS A 68 2.75 -3.96 -2.64
N PRO A 69 3.13 -4.70 -3.71
CA PRO A 69 2.21 -5.57 -4.40
C PRO A 69 1.84 -6.80 -3.58
N VAL A 70 0.61 -7.28 -3.79
CA VAL A 70 0.09 -8.51 -3.21
C VAL A 70 -0.49 -9.37 -4.32
N LYS A 71 -0.01 -10.62 -4.46
CA LYS A 71 -0.66 -11.58 -5.35
C LYS A 71 -1.90 -12.14 -4.65
N TYR A 72 -3.04 -12.13 -5.33
CA TYR A 72 -4.29 -12.62 -4.77
C TYR A 72 -5.21 -13.21 -5.85
N ARG A 73 -5.84 -14.34 -5.53
CA ARG A 73 -6.74 -15.08 -6.41
C ARG A 73 -8.19 -14.67 -6.11
N MET A 74 -8.91 -14.16 -7.11
CA MET A 74 -10.35 -13.81 -7.05
C MET A 74 -11.07 -14.47 -8.22
N ASP A 75 -12.24 -15.08 -8.00
CA ASP A 75 -13.13 -15.60 -9.07
C ASP A 75 -12.41 -16.40 -10.15
N ASP A 76 -11.57 -17.34 -9.71
CA ASP A 76 -10.74 -18.15 -10.57
C ASP A 76 -9.63 -17.48 -11.39
N GLN A 77 -9.26 -16.25 -11.03
CA GLN A 77 -8.22 -15.49 -11.69
C GLN A 77 -7.19 -14.92 -10.70
N ASP A 78 -5.91 -14.98 -11.07
CA ASP A 78 -4.84 -14.34 -10.32
C ASP A 78 -4.79 -12.84 -10.66
N TYR A 79 -4.70 -12.03 -9.61
CA TYR A 79 -4.50 -10.58 -9.69
C TYR A 79 -3.24 -10.18 -8.91
N ILE A 80 -2.63 -9.08 -9.35
CA ILE A 80 -1.73 -8.30 -8.51
C ILE A 80 -2.53 -7.12 -7.97
N LEU A 81 -2.51 -6.98 -6.65
CA LEU A 81 -3.10 -5.86 -5.95
C LEU A 81 -2.03 -4.82 -5.62
N PHE A 82 -2.40 -3.55 -5.71
CA PHE A 82 -1.58 -2.38 -5.46
C PHE A 82 -2.34 -1.36 -4.60
N GLY A 83 -1.62 -0.45 -3.97
CA GLY A 83 -2.17 0.65 -3.19
C GLY A 83 -1.21 1.06 -2.08
N GLN A 84 -1.28 2.32 -1.67
CA GLN A 84 -0.44 2.81 -0.57
C GLN A 84 -0.94 2.31 0.77
N ALA A 85 -2.10 2.77 1.24
CA ALA A 85 -2.61 2.44 2.58
C ALA A 85 -3.25 1.04 2.65
N ALA A 86 -3.99 0.67 1.61
CA ALA A 86 -4.60 -0.65 1.44
C ALA A 86 -4.54 -1.04 -0.05
N PRO A 87 -4.42 -2.33 -0.38
CA PRO A 87 -4.21 -2.79 -1.75
C PRO A 87 -5.53 -2.82 -2.56
N LEU A 88 -6.10 -1.63 -2.80
CA LEU A 88 -7.42 -1.44 -3.42
C LEU A 88 -7.41 -1.41 -4.94
N ILE A 89 -6.25 -1.34 -5.58
CA ILE A 89 -6.08 -1.40 -7.04
C ILE A 89 -5.77 -2.84 -7.41
N ARG A 90 -6.34 -3.36 -8.50
CA ARG A 90 -5.99 -4.67 -9.05
C ARG A 90 -5.70 -4.62 -10.54
N VAL A 91 -4.91 -5.58 -11.00
CA VAL A 91 -4.69 -5.88 -12.42
C VAL A 91 -4.52 -7.39 -12.57
N PRO A 92 -5.00 -8.02 -13.67
CA PRO A 92 -4.70 -9.42 -13.95
C PRO A 92 -3.20 -9.70 -13.86
N ALA A 93 -2.82 -10.81 -13.23
CA ALA A 93 -1.42 -11.15 -12.97
C ALA A 93 -0.70 -11.72 -14.21
N ASN A 94 -0.54 -10.90 -15.24
CA ASN A 94 0.28 -11.22 -16.42
C ASN A 94 0.98 -9.96 -16.98
N PRO A 95 2.10 -10.14 -17.72
CA PRO A 95 2.89 -9.01 -18.22
C PRO A 95 2.12 -8.02 -19.12
N ASP A 96 1.23 -8.52 -19.98
CA ASP A 96 0.49 -7.69 -20.94
C ASP A 96 -0.47 -6.75 -20.18
N ALA A 97 -1.21 -7.27 -19.20
CA ALA A 97 -2.12 -6.49 -18.38
C ALA A 97 -1.38 -5.51 -17.45
N LEU A 98 -0.22 -5.90 -16.91
CA LEU A 98 0.59 -5.01 -16.07
C LEU A 98 1.04 -3.75 -16.84
N ALA A 99 1.30 -3.88 -18.15
CA ALA A 99 1.70 -2.77 -19.02
C ALA A 99 0.52 -1.90 -19.51
N ASP A 100 -0.72 -2.38 -19.47
CA ASP A 100 -1.91 -1.67 -19.96
C ASP A 100 -2.75 -1.09 -18.81
N LEU A 101 -2.62 0.22 -18.57
CA LEU A 101 -3.37 0.91 -17.52
C LEU A 101 -4.90 0.81 -17.67
N LYS A 102 -5.44 0.44 -18.84
CA LYS A 102 -6.88 0.22 -19.05
C LYS A 102 -7.39 -1.09 -18.41
N GLN A 103 -6.48 -1.97 -18.00
CA GLN A 103 -6.80 -3.21 -17.29
C GLN A 103 -6.91 -3.01 -15.77
N TYR A 104 -6.48 -1.86 -15.26
CA TYR A 104 -6.47 -1.59 -13.84
C TYR A 104 -7.88 -1.21 -13.36
N GLU A 105 -8.24 -1.75 -12.22
CA GLU A 105 -9.49 -1.48 -11.53
C GLU A 105 -9.20 -1.12 -10.09
N THR A 106 -10.03 -0.27 -9.47
CA THR A 106 -9.99 -0.03 -8.02
C THR A 106 -11.28 -0.47 -7.37
N TYR A 107 -11.19 -1.04 -6.18
CA TYR A 107 -12.34 -1.36 -5.35
C TYR A 107 -12.84 -0.08 -4.68
N SER A 108 -14.01 0.40 -5.08
CA SER A 108 -14.50 1.72 -4.69
C SER A 108 -16.03 1.82 -4.74
N TYR A 109 -16.59 2.68 -3.89
CA TYR A 109 -17.97 3.15 -3.96
C TYR A 109 -18.11 4.48 -4.71
N VAL A 110 -17.05 5.04 -5.29
CA VAL A 110 -17.12 6.29 -6.07
C VAL A 110 -17.31 5.98 -7.56
N LYS A 111 -18.23 6.68 -8.24
CA LYS A 111 -18.57 6.45 -9.66
C LYS A 111 -17.49 7.00 -10.63
N PRO A 112 -17.30 6.35 -11.81
CA PRO A 112 -16.18 6.62 -12.73
C PRO A 112 -16.27 7.85 -13.64
N ASP A 113 -17.20 8.79 -13.42
CA ASP A 113 -17.43 9.94 -14.33
C ASP A 113 -17.62 11.27 -13.59
N THR A 114 -16.84 11.50 -12.54
CA THR A 114 -16.87 12.77 -11.81
C THR A 114 -15.89 13.73 -12.49
N ALA A 115 -16.25 14.17 -13.70
CA ALA A 115 -15.43 14.99 -14.60
C ALA A 115 -15.08 16.39 -14.05
N ALA A 116 -15.75 16.84 -12.98
CA ALA A 116 -15.37 18.04 -12.25
C ALA A 116 -14.41 17.68 -11.11
N ALA A 117 -13.19 18.23 -11.17
CA ALA A 117 -12.25 18.17 -10.06
C ALA A 117 -12.95 18.61 -8.77
N ALA A 118 -13.20 17.64 -7.89
CA ALA A 118 -13.83 17.77 -6.58
C ALA A 118 -15.35 17.55 -6.43
N ASP A 119 -16.13 17.14 -7.45
CA ASP A 119 -17.55 16.79 -7.25
C ASP A 119 -17.81 15.29 -7.40
N TRP A 120 -17.33 14.48 -6.44
CA TRP A 120 -17.44 13.03 -6.50
C TRP A 120 -18.85 12.52 -6.20
N THR A 121 -19.29 11.48 -6.92
CA THR A 121 -20.58 10.82 -6.66
C THR A 121 -20.36 9.48 -5.97
N VAL A 122 -20.96 9.31 -4.80
CA VAL A 122 -20.98 8.05 -4.04
C VAL A 122 -22.10 7.17 -4.59
N ASP A 123 -21.79 5.92 -4.89
CA ASP A 123 -22.73 4.89 -5.31
C ASP A 123 -23.34 4.20 -4.11
N ARG A 124 -24.67 4.19 -4.08
CA ARG A 124 -25.48 3.62 -3.00
C ARG A 124 -26.51 2.67 -3.60
N ASP A 125 -26.89 1.65 -2.84
CA ASP A 125 -28.03 0.81 -3.19
C ASP A 125 -29.38 1.43 -2.78
N GLU A 126 -30.47 0.71 -3.05
CA GLU A 126 -31.84 1.15 -2.73
C GLU A 126 -32.07 1.34 -1.22
N GLY A 127 -31.29 0.65 -0.37
CA GLY A 127 -31.30 0.80 1.08
C GLY A 127 -30.39 1.91 1.60
N GLY A 128 -29.68 2.62 0.71
CA GLY A 128 -28.75 3.69 1.05
C GLY A 128 -27.35 3.22 1.45
N ALA A 129 -27.06 1.91 1.44
CA ALA A 129 -25.73 1.40 1.79
C ALA A 129 -24.73 1.62 0.64
N LEU A 130 -23.45 1.78 0.97
CA LEU A 130 -22.38 1.98 -0.01
C LEU A 130 -22.22 0.77 -0.93
N ARG A 131 -22.21 1.00 -2.24
CA ARG A 131 -22.03 -0.05 -3.24
C ARG A 131 -20.57 -0.13 -3.71
N TYR A 132 -19.81 -1.01 -3.09
CA TYR A 132 -18.44 -1.30 -3.51
C TYR A 132 -18.41 -2.16 -4.78
N GLN A 133 -17.61 -1.74 -5.76
CA GLN A 133 -17.36 -2.48 -7.00
C GLN A 133 -15.92 -2.28 -7.46
N TRP A 134 -15.43 -3.19 -8.29
CA TRP A 134 -14.23 -2.96 -9.09
C TRP A 134 -14.56 -2.01 -10.23
N ARG A 135 -13.86 -0.87 -10.29
CA ARG A 135 -14.16 0.22 -11.20
C ARG A 135 -12.92 0.65 -11.96
N LYS A 136 -13.08 0.88 -13.26
CA LYS A 136 -12.06 1.50 -14.13
C LYS A 136 -12.23 3.02 -14.11
N ASN A 137 -11.18 3.74 -14.50
CA ASN A 137 -11.22 5.19 -14.74
C ASN A 137 -11.67 6.06 -13.53
N VAL A 138 -11.43 5.60 -12.31
CA VAL A 138 -11.65 6.38 -11.08
C VAL A 138 -10.44 6.26 -10.18
N SER A 139 -10.07 7.35 -9.50
CA SER A 139 -8.97 7.32 -8.53
C SER A 139 -9.29 6.37 -7.38
N PRO A 140 -8.27 5.73 -6.78
CA PRO A 140 -8.48 4.84 -5.64
C PRO A 140 -9.01 5.61 -4.43
N LEU A 141 -9.71 4.91 -3.54
CA LEU A 141 -10.12 5.49 -2.26
C LEU A 141 -8.89 5.91 -1.45
N THR A 142 -8.95 7.07 -0.82
CA THR A 142 -7.93 7.58 0.10
C THR A 142 -8.60 8.26 1.30
N SER A 143 -7.90 8.34 2.43
CA SER A 143 -8.39 9.12 3.59
C SER A 143 -8.70 10.57 3.20
N GLU A 144 -7.93 11.18 2.29
CA GLU A 144 -8.17 12.55 1.82
C GLU A 144 -9.42 12.68 0.95
N LEU A 145 -9.69 11.71 0.08
CA LEU A 145 -10.94 11.67 -0.68
C LEU A 145 -12.15 11.55 0.25
N GLU A 146 -12.07 10.66 1.25
CA GLU A 146 -13.14 10.48 2.23
C GLU A 146 -13.40 11.73 3.07
N LYS A 147 -12.34 12.43 3.51
CA LYS A 147 -12.47 13.72 4.20
C LYS A 147 -13.26 14.72 3.36
N LYS A 148 -12.97 14.82 2.05
CA LYS A 148 -13.70 15.71 1.13
C LYS A 148 -15.15 15.28 0.93
N LEU A 149 -15.42 13.98 0.77
CA LEU A 149 -16.78 13.45 0.64
C LEU A 149 -17.64 13.74 1.89
N ILE A 150 -17.05 13.68 3.09
CA ILE A 150 -17.72 14.02 4.34
C ILE A 150 -17.99 15.53 4.44
N GLN A 151 -17.03 16.37 4.07
CA GLN A 151 -17.24 17.83 3.99
C GLN A 151 -18.36 18.20 3.01
N GLN A 152 -18.60 17.37 2.00
CA GLN A 152 -19.70 17.51 1.04
C GLN A 152 -21.01 16.85 1.48
N ASN A 153 -21.08 16.27 2.68
CA ASN A 153 -22.23 15.50 3.18
C ASN A 153 -22.65 14.31 2.29
N LYS A 154 -21.71 13.74 1.51
CA LYS A 154 -21.96 12.58 0.64
C LYS A 154 -21.62 11.25 1.28
N LEU A 155 -20.81 11.29 2.33
CA LEU A 155 -20.33 10.17 3.12
C LEU A 155 -20.40 10.58 4.60
N SER A 156 -20.75 9.66 5.49
CA SER A 156 -20.65 9.88 6.94
C SER A 156 -19.31 9.36 7.48
N GLU A 157 -18.92 9.83 8.67
CA GLU A 157 -17.70 9.35 9.36
C GLU A 157 -17.69 7.83 9.58
N GLN A 158 -18.87 7.23 9.82
CA GLN A 158 -19.06 5.80 10.07
C GLN A 158 -19.04 4.95 8.80
N GLU A 159 -19.12 5.57 7.62
CA GLU A 159 -19.12 4.89 6.33
C GLU A 159 -17.74 4.85 5.66
N ARG A 160 -16.75 5.55 6.23
CA ARG A 160 -15.37 5.51 5.72
C ARG A 160 -14.88 4.07 5.55
N TYR A 161 -14.09 3.82 4.52
CA TYR A 161 -13.29 2.61 4.41
C TYR A 161 -12.08 2.67 5.36
N PHE A 162 -11.39 3.83 5.45
CA PHE A 162 -10.20 3.97 6.31
C PHE A 162 -10.56 4.32 7.75
N GLN A 163 -10.91 3.29 8.52
CA GLN A 163 -11.40 3.39 9.90
C GLN A 163 -10.51 2.76 10.96
N MET A 164 -9.28 2.36 10.63
CA MET A 164 -8.42 1.67 11.58
C MET A 164 -8.26 2.47 12.88
N ARG A 165 -8.37 1.80 14.03
CA ARG A 165 -8.26 2.41 15.37
C ARG A 165 -7.21 1.72 16.21
N ASP A 166 -6.58 2.49 17.09
CA ASP A 166 -5.71 1.93 18.12
C ASP A 166 -6.53 1.08 19.08
N ILE A 167 -6.11 -0.16 19.31
CA ILE A 167 -6.76 -1.07 20.27
C ILE A 167 -6.68 -0.57 21.72
N GLU A 168 -5.73 0.31 22.05
CA GLU A 168 -5.56 0.85 23.41
C GLU A 168 -6.40 2.11 23.63
N THR A 169 -6.33 3.08 22.70
CA THR A 169 -6.94 4.40 22.88
C THR A 169 -8.26 4.58 22.13
N ASN A 170 -8.59 3.66 21.22
CA ASN A 170 -9.72 3.77 20.29
C ASN A 170 -9.63 4.98 19.33
N GLU A 171 -8.50 5.69 19.30
CA GLU A 171 -8.26 6.80 18.38
C GLU A 171 -8.09 6.30 16.95
N ARG A 172 -8.60 7.07 15.97
CA ARG A 172 -8.46 6.73 14.55
C ARG A 172 -7.01 6.94 14.10
N ILE A 173 -6.49 5.96 13.38
CA ILE A 173 -5.16 5.97 12.79
C ILE A 173 -5.28 6.22 11.29
N GLU A 174 -4.51 7.17 10.77
CA GLU A 174 -4.40 7.40 9.34
C GLU A 174 -3.15 6.74 8.78
N ILE A 175 -3.33 5.71 7.96
CA ILE A 175 -2.21 4.98 7.34
C ILE A 175 -1.79 5.67 6.06
N GLN A 176 -0.52 6.06 5.99
CA GLN A 176 0.11 6.66 4.80
C GLN A 176 0.41 5.57 3.76
N ASN A 177 1.11 4.51 4.18
CA ASN A 177 1.44 3.39 3.33
C ASN A 177 1.56 2.10 4.17
N SER A 178 1.37 0.94 3.54
CA SER A 178 1.43 -0.35 4.21
C SER A 178 1.96 -1.46 3.32
N SER A 179 2.36 -2.56 3.96
CA SER A 179 2.56 -3.84 3.32
C SER A 179 1.56 -4.83 3.90
N VAL A 180 0.91 -5.60 3.03
CA VAL A 180 -0.06 -6.65 3.40
C VAL A 180 0.46 -8.01 2.95
N ALA A 181 0.25 -9.05 3.76
CA ALA A 181 0.63 -10.42 3.44
C ALA A 181 -0.30 -11.44 4.12
N TRP A 182 -0.47 -12.61 3.52
CA TRP A 182 -1.11 -13.73 4.21
C TRP A 182 -0.17 -14.28 5.29
N ASN A 183 -0.72 -14.62 6.45
CA ASN A 183 0.01 -15.23 7.55
C ASN A 183 -0.60 -16.58 7.93
N GLU A 184 0.18 -17.66 7.80
CA GLU A 184 -0.30 -19.03 8.08
C GLU A 184 -0.62 -19.27 9.56
N TYR A 185 0.18 -18.72 10.47
CA TYR A 185 -0.01 -18.85 11.92
C TYR A 185 -1.32 -18.20 12.38
N ARG A 186 -1.68 -17.06 11.79
CA ARG A 186 -2.95 -16.38 12.07
C ARG A 186 -4.14 -16.95 11.31
N GLY A 187 -3.91 -17.52 10.12
CA GLY A 187 -5.00 -17.79 9.18
C GLY A 187 -5.72 -16.51 8.74
N LYS A 188 -4.99 -15.40 8.66
CA LYS A 188 -5.50 -14.06 8.34
C LYS A 188 -4.50 -13.33 7.45
N TRP A 189 -4.96 -12.27 6.81
CA TRP A 189 -4.10 -11.25 6.21
C TRP A 189 -3.59 -10.32 7.31
N THR A 190 -2.29 -10.06 7.33
CA THR A 190 -1.64 -9.13 8.26
C THR A 190 -1.19 -7.87 7.53
N MET A 191 -1.31 -6.73 8.19
CA MET A 191 -0.80 -5.44 7.72
C MET A 191 0.35 -4.98 8.62
N ILE A 192 1.40 -4.44 8.00
CA ILE A 192 2.36 -3.54 8.65
C ILE A 192 2.18 -2.17 8.00
N GLY A 193 1.64 -1.22 8.74
CA GLY A 193 1.23 0.09 8.23
C GLY A 193 1.96 1.23 8.92
N LEU A 194 2.40 2.20 8.13
CA LEU A 194 2.97 3.47 8.61
C LEU A 194 1.84 4.47 8.84
N GLN A 195 1.74 4.99 10.06
CA GLN A 195 0.86 6.11 10.36
C GLN A 195 1.46 7.43 9.87
N LYS A 196 0.58 8.29 9.38
CA LYS A 196 0.86 9.70 9.10
C LYS A 196 0.50 10.55 10.31
N TYR A 197 1.34 11.53 10.66
CA TYR A 197 1.05 12.52 11.71
C TYR A 197 0.63 11.89 13.04
N GLY A 198 1.39 10.89 13.50
CA GLY A 198 1.26 10.36 14.86
C GLY A 198 1.92 11.29 15.88
N THR A 199 2.73 10.71 16.76
CA THR A 199 3.67 11.50 17.57
C THR A 199 4.82 12.08 16.73
N SER A 200 5.01 11.57 15.52
CA SER A 200 5.94 12.02 14.49
C SER A 200 5.22 12.23 13.15
N VAL A 201 5.87 12.92 12.19
CA VAL A 201 5.33 13.07 10.83
C VAL A 201 5.25 11.70 10.12
N LEU A 202 6.31 10.89 10.28
CA LEU A 202 6.44 9.50 9.82
C LEU A 202 7.35 8.75 10.81
N GLY A 203 6.89 7.63 11.37
CA GLY A 203 7.71 6.80 12.26
C GLY A 203 6.94 5.75 13.06
N GLU A 204 5.62 5.93 13.24
CA GLU A 204 4.78 4.98 13.95
C GLU A 204 4.33 3.86 13.03
N ILE A 205 4.71 2.63 13.38
CA ILE A 205 4.36 1.41 12.65
C ILE A 205 3.33 0.62 13.45
N TRP A 206 2.31 0.16 12.74
CA TRP A 206 1.17 -0.54 13.26
C TRP A 206 1.04 -1.93 12.65
N TYR A 207 0.65 -2.90 13.48
CA TYR A 207 0.22 -4.22 13.07
C TYR A 207 -1.32 -4.31 13.08
N SER A 208 -1.91 -4.96 12.08
CA SER A 208 -3.35 -5.23 12.00
C SER A 208 -3.63 -6.56 11.32
N GLU A 209 -4.85 -7.10 11.50
CA GLU A 209 -5.31 -8.35 10.90
C GLU A 209 -6.67 -8.17 10.21
N ALA A 210 -6.90 -8.92 9.12
CA ALA A 210 -8.16 -8.96 8.40
C ALA A 210 -8.39 -10.31 7.72
N ALA A 211 -9.65 -10.61 7.39
CA ALA A 211 -10.01 -11.83 6.65
C ALA A 211 -9.67 -11.76 5.15
N SER A 212 -9.47 -10.55 4.60
CA SER A 212 -9.21 -10.27 3.19
C SER A 212 -8.02 -9.30 3.08
N PRO A 213 -7.22 -9.34 1.99
CA PRO A 213 -6.18 -8.34 1.76
C PRO A 213 -6.77 -6.92 1.59
N LEU A 214 -8.07 -6.83 1.28
CA LEU A 214 -8.83 -5.59 1.21
C LEU A 214 -9.41 -5.17 2.58
N GLY A 215 -8.96 -5.75 3.69
CA GLY A 215 -9.55 -5.42 5.00
C GLY A 215 -10.97 -6.00 5.19
N PRO A 216 -11.85 -5.35 5.96
CA PRO A 216 -11.63 -4.07 6.66
C PRO A 216 -10.53 -4.19 7.72
N TRP A 217 -9.66 -3.18 7.78
CA TRP A 217 -8.59 -3.07 8.78
C TRP A 217 -9.12 -2.24 9.95
N LYS A 218 -9.80 -2.90 10.90
CA LYS A 218 -10.53 -2.22 11.97
C LYS A 218 -9.63 -1.80 13.13
N TRP A 219 -8.71 -2.67 13.52
CA TRP A 219 -7.93 -2.52 14.75
C TRP A 219 -6.44 -2.61 14.47
N GLY A 220 -5.68 -1.70 15.08
CA GLY A 220 -4.23 -1.64 14.96
C GLY A 220 -3.56 -1.65 16.33
N ARG A 221 -2.41 -2.33 16.42
CA ARG A 221 -1.50 -2.25 17.56
C ARG A 221 -0.19 -1.61 17.13
N LYS A 222 0.25 -0.55 17.82
CA LYS A 222 1.55 0.07 17.56
C LYS A 222 2.65 -0.92 17.95
N ILE A 223 3.61 -1.14 17.06
CA ILE A 223 4.70 -2.11 17.24
C ILE A 223 6.09 -1.46 17.19
N VAL A 224 6.24 -0.33 16.47
CA VAL A 224 7.49 0.42 16.40
C VAL A 224 7.17 1.91 16.44
N THR A 225 7.99 2.66 17.18
CA THR A 225 8.10 4.11 17.06
C THR A 225 9.56 4.50 17.25
N HIS A 226 9.95 5.62 16.69
CA HIS A 226 11.26 6.22 16.86
C HIS A 226 11.04 7.65 17.37
N ASP A 227 11.87 8.09 18.32
CA ASP A 227 11.72 9.41 18.96
C ASP A 227 11.96 10.55 17.95
N LYS A 228 13.23 10.78 17.59
CA LYS A 228 13.62 11.81 16.60
C LYS A 228 14.20 11.18 15.34
N TYR A 229 13.49 10.23 14.74
CA TYR A 229 13.90 9.61 13.48
C TYR A 229 12.69 9.12 12.70
N SER A 230 12.75 9.18 11.37
CA SER A 230 11.69 8.63 10.54
C SER A 230 12.00 7.20 10.19
N PHE A 231 10.97 6.36 10.26
CA PHE A 231 10.99 4.98 9.80
C PHE A 231 9.77 4.77 8.91
N TYR A 232 9.99 4.75 7.59
CA TYR A 232 8.91 4.85 6.60
C TYR A 232 8.99 3.78 5.51
N ASN A 233 7.96 3.69 4.67
CA ASN A 233 7.86 2.69 3.61
C ASN A 233 7.98 1.23 4.10
N PRO A 234 7.22 0.81 5.13
CA PRO A 234 7.41 -0.51 5.72
C PRO A 234 7.03 -1.65 4.77
N LYS A 235 7.93 -2.62 4.61
CA LYS A 235 7.72 -3.81 3.78
C LYS A 235 7.80 -5.08 4.60
N GLN A 236 6.75 -5.90 4.57
CA GLN A 236 6.80 -7.27 5.11
C GLN A 236 7.59 -8.17 4.17
N HIS A 237 8.34 -9.12 4.74
CA HIS A 237 9.07 -10.16 4.02
C HIS A 237 8.58 -11.56 4.42
N PRO A 238 7.44 -12.03 3.88
CA PRO A 238 6.90 -13.35 4.18
C PRO A 238 7.87 -14.50 3.87
N LEU A 239 8.79 -14.31 2.91
CA LEU A 239 9.83 -15.28 2.57
C LEU A 239 10.84 -15.53 3.70
N PHE A 240 10.95 -14.63 4.68
CA PHE A 240 11.77 -14.81 5.88
C PHE A 240 10.97 -15.30 7.09
N ALA A 241 9.65 -15.45 6.97
CA ALA A 241 8.80 -15.87 8.07
C ALA A 241 9.23 -17.23 8.61
N ARG A 242 9.24 -17.38 9.94
CA ARG A 242 9.60 -18.63 10.63
C ARG A 242 8.42 -19.15 11.41
N GLU A 243 8.47 -20.44 11.71
CA GLU A 243 7.46 -21.11 12.54
C GLU A 243 6.04 -20.89 11.99
N LYS A 244 5.89 -21.15 10.68
CA LYS A 244 4.64 -20.95 9.93
C LYS A 244 4.08 -19.53 10.05
N GLY A 245 4.95 -18.52 10.15
CA GLY A 245 4.52 -17.12 10.27
C GLY A 245 4.25 -16.63 11.68
N ARG A 246 4.53 -17.41 12.73
CA ARG A 246 4.54 -16.89 14.11
C ARG A 246 5.58 -15.77 14.25
N LEU A 247 6.75 -15.94 13.64
CA LEU A 247 7.77 -14.90 13.57
C LEU A 247 7.75 -14.28 12.16
N ILE A 248 7.38 -13.01 12.08
CA ILE A 248 7.41 -12.24 10.83
C ILE A 248 8.55 -11.23 10.85
N TYR A 249 9.01 -10.86 9.65
CA TYR A 249 10.05 -9.85 9.46
C TYR A 249 9.51 -8.74 8.57
N PHE A 250 9.82 -7.51 8.93
CA PHE A 250 9.54 -6.35 8.09
C PHE A 250 10.68 -5.35 8.19
N GLU A 251 10.92 -4.63 7.10
CA GLU A 251 11.87 -3.52 7.07
C GLU A 251 11.16 -2.19 6.91
N GLY A 252 11.93 -1.12 7.03
CA GLY A 252 11.53 0.23 6.69
C GLY A 252 12.75 1.12 6.57
N THR A 253 12.59 2.25 5.88
CA THR A 253 13.65 3.21 5.62
C THR A 253 13.83 4.09 6.85
N TYR A 254 14.97 3.95 7.51
CA TYR A 254 15.38 4.75 8.66
C TYR A 254 16.16 5.99 8.20
N THR A 255 15.62 7.19 8.41
CA THR A 255 16.27 8.43 7.96
C THR A 255 15.95 9.64 8.82
N ALA A 256 16.90 10.58 8.88
CA ALA A 256 16.71 11.88 9.49
C ALA A 256 15.86 12.83 8.61
N LEU A 257 15.73 12.56 7.31
CA LEU A 257 15.18 13.48 6.28
C LEU A 257 13.82 14.09 6.64
N PHE A 258 12.93 13.32 7.26
CA PHE A 258 11.56 13.76 7.60
C PHE A 258 11.33 13.97 9.10
N SER A 259 12.35 13.73 9.91
CA SER A 259 12.27 13.78 11.38
C SER A 259 12.72 15.11 11.98
N GLY A 260 13.41 15.95 11.19
CA GLY A 260 14.07 17.15 11.72
C GLY A 260 15.22 16.85 12.67
N ASN A 261 15.79 15.64 12.62
CA ASN A 261 16.93 15.28 13.45
C ASN A 261 18.22 15.91 12.93
N GLU A 262 18.84 16.74 13.76
CA GLU A 262 20.12 17.39 13.47
C GLU A 262 21.30 16.43 13.61
N VAL A 263 21.15 15.38 14.44
CA VAL A 263 22.20 14.40 14.69
C VAL A 263 21.86 13.10 13.98
N LYS A 264 22.58 12.84 12.90
CA LYS A 264 22.42 11.60 12.12
C LYS A 264 23.16 10.45 12.78
N THR A 265 22.52 9.30 12.91
CA THR A 265 23.17 8.04 13.32
C THR A 265 24.23 7.67 12.28
N PRO A 266 25.54 7.66 12.63
CA PRO A 266 26.61 7.43 11.67
C PRO A 266 26.45 6.11 10.93
N ARG A 267 26.55 6.13 9.59
CA ARG A 267 26.40 4.97 8.69
C ARG A 267 25.00 4.34 8.62
N TYR A 268 24.00 4.88 9.31
CA TYR A 268 22.62 4.33 9.31
C TYR A 268 21.58 5.24 8.67
N ASP A 269 21.87 6.53 8.45
CA ASP A 269 20.93 7.43 7.76
C ASP A 269 20.63 6.96 6.34
N TYR A 270 19.33 6.85 6.02
CA TYR A 270 18.80 6.38 4.73
C TYR A 270 19.12 4.91 4.43
N ASN A 271 19.12 4.04 5.46
CA ASN A 271 19.21 2.59 5.32
C ASN A 271 17.88 1.89 5.63
N GLN A 272 17.76 0.62 5.22
CA GLN A 272 16.70 -0.26 5.68
C GLN A 272 17.05 -0.87 7.04
N ILE A 273 16.16 -0.75 8.02
CA ILE A 273 16.27 -1.46 9.30
C ILE A 273 15.18 -2.54 9.33
N MET A 274 15.60 -3.78 9.59
CA MET A 274 14.70 -4.93 9.67
C MET A 274 14.38 -5.27 11.12
N TYR A 275 13.09 -5.42 11.41
CA TYR A 275 12.57 -5.89 12.68
C TYR A 275 12.04 -7.31 12.56
N GLN A 276 12.14 -8.07 13.65
CA GLN A 276 11.40 -9.31 13.86
C GLN A 276 10.23 -9.02 14.80
N LEU A 277 9.04 -9.53 14.46
CA LEU A 277 7.86 -9.48 15.32
C LEU A 277 7.38 -10.89 15.64
N ASP A 278 7.16 -11.14 16.94
CA ASP A 278 6.61 -12.40 17.44
C ASP A 278 5.10 -12.26 17.64
N LEU A 279 4.33 -12.95 16.81
CA LEU A 279 2.87 -12.94 16.83
C LEU A 279 2.26 -13.76 17.99
N SER A 280 3.06 -14.46 18.78
CA SER A 280 2.59 -15.10 20.02
C SER A 280 2.67 -14.18 21.25
N ASP A 281 3.20 -12.96 21.10
CA ASP A 281 3.19 -11.97 22.18
C ASP A 281 1.74 -11.67 22.60
N PRO A 282 1.40 -11.74 23.91
CA PRO A 282 0.04 -11.49 24.38
C PRO A 282 -0.53 -10.12 24.01
N ARG A 283 0.32 -9.12 23.74
CA ARG A 283 -0.09 -7.79 23.26
C ARG A 283 -0.61 -7.80 21.82
N LEU A 284 -0.44 -8.92 21.13
CA LEU A 284 -0.92 -9.20 19.78
C LEU A 284 -1.87 -10.40 19.76
N ALA A 285 -2.50 -10.77 20.88
CA ALA A 285 -3.47 -11.86 20.90
C ALA A 285 -4.58 -11.64 19.85
N ALA A 286 -4.98 -12.70 19.13
CA ALA A 286 -5.81 -12.59 17.92
C ALA A 286 -7.17 -11.92 18.21
N GLU A 287 -7.76 -12.22 19.36
CA GLU A 287 -9.02 -11.66 19.86
C GLU A 287 -9.00 -10.13 19.99
N LEU A 288 -7.81 -9.50 20.08
CA LEU A 288 -7.70 -8.04 20.12
C LEU A 288 -8.09 -7.39 18.79
N PHE A 289 -7.99 -8.13 17.69
CA PHE A 289 -8.28 -7.64 16.33
C PHE A 289 -9.68 -8.03 15.83
N GLU A 290 -10.45 -8.77 16.65
CA GLU A 290 -11.83 -9.20 16.33
C GLU A 290 -12.91 -8.37 17.04
N LYS A 291 -12.52 -7.39 17.88
CA LYS A 291 -13.43 -6.51 18.63
C LYS A 291 -14.37 -5.69 17.74
#